data_AF-A0A1V6TZ86-F1
#
_entry.id   AF-A0A1V6TZ86-F1
#
_cell.length_a   1.000
_cell.length_b   1.000
_cell.length_c   1.000
_cell.angle_alpha   90.00
_cell.angle_beta   90.00
_cell.angle_gamma   90.00
#
_symmetry.space_group_name_H-M   'P 1'
#
loop_
_entity.id
_entity.type
_entity.pdbx_description
1 polymer ?
#
loop_
_entity_poly.entity_id
_entity_poly.type
_entity_poly.pdbx_seq_one_letter_code
_entity_poly.pdbx_strand_id
1 'polypeptide(L)'
;MNPPTTPTPRSAHAFAGIVTRSQRVKLVSVIAFHWGNDNLNVVPLETELLSVFRDHYGTSTFTIPVNPVNPNTDPHLALFRHLMNHADESAGPNTLRIYVYSAHSHDPEMRGRSWNLTGTLDPNAPVVNWWIIWPYLESYPGPVCYIFDTCSAVSAVFESYNWGEFLGASGWDTNVPAAHNTSFTRALINTLKDMRGENSPLATVYSRLIHDTRSARIAVFPINVSKPRTESVTIGNQDLPGRLAQAAIRNHIRVLLGVNIDSINDPRALDINFWKQWSPQVPGVQPGSIKVEAIYTGSPFVLFSISIEM
;
A
#
# COMPACT_ATOMS: atom_id res chain seq x y z
N MET A 1 30.12 42.86 38.88
CA MET A 1 29.78 42.73 37.44
C MET A 1 30.44 41.45 36.94
N ASN A 2 29.65 40.40 36.76
CA ASN A 2 30.08 39.12 36.18
C ASN A 2 29.42 38.97 34.81
N PRO A 3 30.14 38.49 33.77
CA PRO A 3 29.61 38.39 32.41
C PRO A 3 28.62 37.23 32.25
N PRO A 4 27.73 37.29 31.23
CA PRO A 4 26.67 36.30 31.03
C PRO A 4 27.22 34.98 30.47
N THR A 5 26.74 33.86 31.05
CA THR A 5 27.02 32.49 30.62
C THR A 5 26.27 32.16 29.32
N THR A 6 27.03 31.85 28.27
CA THR A 6 26.51 31.29 27.02
C THR A 6 26.29 29.78 27.18
N PRO A 7 25.13 29.21 26.82
CA PRO A 7 24.95 27.77 26.83
C PRO A 7 25.68 27.15 25.63
N THR A 8 26.51 26.16 25.92
CA THR A 8 27.24 25.33 24.95
C THR A 8 26.24 24.46 24.15
N PRO A 9 26.32 24.39 22.81
CA PRO A 9 25.46 23.50 22.04
C PRO A 9 25.86 22.03 22.29
N ARG A 10 24.87 21.22 22.70
CA ARG A 10 25.01 19.76 22.80
C ARG A 10 25.33 19.18 21.43
N SER A 11 26.36 18.33 21.36
CA SER A 11 26.70 17.58 20.16
C SER A 11 25.51 16.74 19.72
N ALA A 12 25.04 16.94 18.49
CA ALA A 12 24.12 16.03 17.84
C ALA A 12 24.80 14.65 17.75
N HIS A 13 24.31 13.69 18.53
CA HIS A 13 24.64 12.30 18.31
C HIS A 13 24.07 11.90 16.95
N ALA A 14 24.95 11.81 15.95
CA ALA A 14 24.63 11.15 14.69
C ALA A 14 24.21 9.71 15.01
N PHE A 15 22.95 9.39 14.74
CA PHE A 15 22.46 8.02 14.78
C PHE A 15 23.19 7.22 13.69
N ALA A 16 24.30 6.60 14.05
CA ALA A 16 24.90 5.51 13.28
C ALA A 16 23.97 4.30 13.40
N GLY A 17 22.96 4.25 12.52
CA GLY A 17 22.11 3.07 12.37
C GLY A 17 22.96 1.90 11.87
N ILE A 18 22.99 0.83 12.65
CA ILE A 18 23.61 -0.44 12.31
C ILE A 18 23.03 -0.94 10.98
N VAL A 19 23.86 -0.99 9.94
CA VAL A 19 23.51 -1.64 8.67
C VAL A 19 23.51 -3.15 8.93
N THR A 20 22.33 -3.73 9.14
CA THR A 20 22.17 -5.18 9.11
C THR A 20 22.45 -5.66 7.69
N ARG A 21 23.36 -6.63 7.56
CA ARG A 21 23.74 -7.24 6.28
C ARG A 21 22.48 -7.79 5.60
N SER A 22 22.09 -7.20 4.47
CA SER A 22 20.96 -7.61 3.63
C SER A 22 20.95 -9.13 3.44
N GLN A 23 19.95 -9.81 4.03
CA GLN A 23 19.69 -11.21 3.72
C GLN A 23 18.99 -11.25 2.37
N ARG A 24 19.75 -11.65 1.34
CA ARG A 24 19.25 -11.73 -0.04
C ARG A 24 18.07 -12.71 -0.09
N VAL A 25 16.90 -12.20 -0.47
CA VAL A 25 15.73 -13.01 -0.82
C VAL A 25 16.12 -13.99 -1.93
N LYS A 26 15.82 -15.27 -1.74
CA LYS A 26 16.13 -16.35 -2.68
C LYS A 26 14.87 -16.91 -3.34
N LEU A 27 13.73 -16.80 -2.66
CA LEU A 27 12.45 -17.32 -3.11
C LEU A 27 11.40 -16.23 -2.94
N VAL A 28 10.46 -16.18 -3.88
CA VAL A 28 9.29 -15.32 -3.78
C VAL A 28 8.07 -16.18 -4.00
N SER A 29 7.15 -16.12 -3.05
CA SER A 29 5.85 -16.77 -3.08
C SER A 29 4.77 -15.71 -3.19
N VAL A 30 3.87 -15.85 -4.16
CA VAL A 30 2.77 -14.92 -4.40
C VAL A 30 1.47 -15.70 -4.34
N ILE A 31 0.53 -15.21 -3.54
CA ILE A 31 -0.85 -15.67 -3.56
C ILE A 31 -1.75 -14.47 -3.84
N ALA A 32 -2.61 -14.60 -4.86
CA ALA A 32 -3.71 -13.69 -5.06
C ALA A 32 -5.00 -14.31 -4.54
N PHE A 33 -5.87 -13.48 -3.97
CA PHE A 33 -7.16 -13.93 -3.51
C PHE A 33 -8.25 -12.88 -3.74
N HIS A 34 -9.42 -13.38 -4.09
CA HIS A 34 -10.61 -12.60 -4.39
C HIS A 34 -11.86 -13.34 -3.90
N TRP A 35 -12.98 -12.64 -3.88
CA TRP A 35 -14.25 -13.24 -3.46
C TRP A 35 -14.95 -13.99 -4.58
N GLY A 36 -15.60 -15.10 -4.26
CA GLY A 36 -16.43 -15.84 -5.22
C GLY A 36 -17.68 -15.07 -5.70
N ASN A 37 -18.11 -14.06 -4.94
CA ASN A 37 -19.17 -13.12 -5.30
C ASN A 37 -18.63 -11.75 -5.72
N ASP A 38 -17.38 -11.69 -6.18
CA ASP A 38 -16.81 -10.47 -6.74
C ASP A 38 -17.70 -9.92 -7.87
N ASN A 39 -18.05 -8.64 -7.78
CA ASN A 39 -18.80 -7.94 -8.82
C ASN A 39 -17.95 -6.94 -9.63
N LEU A 40 -16.64 -6.86 -9.37
CA LEU A 40 -15.70 -6.02 -10.10
C LEU A 40 -15.02 -6.75 -11.27
N ASN A 41 -15.21 -8.07 -11.38
CA ASN A 41 -14.57 -8.93 -12.37
C ASN A 41 -13.04 -8.80 -12.29
N VAL A 42 -12.45 -8.98 -11.11
CA VAL A 42 -11.01 -8.77 -10.88
C VAL A 42 -10.11 -9.85 -11.49
N VAL A 43 -10.65 -11.04 -11.71
CA VAL A 43 -9.91 -12.25 -12.11
C VAL A 43 -9.03 -12.08 -13.35
N PRO A 44 -9.45 -11.41 -14.44
CA PRO A 44 -8.60 -11.22 -15.61
C PRO A 44 -7.32 -10.42 -15.31
N LEU A 45 -7.43 -9.33 -14.53
CA LEU A 45 -6.29 -8.50 -14.14
C LEU A 45 -5.40 -9.21 -13.11
N GLU A 46 -6.01 -9.91 -12.14
CA GLU A 46 -5.27 -10.73 -11.18
C GLU A 46 -4.44 -11.80 -11.89
N THR A 47 -5.05 -12.50 -12.86
CA THR A 47 -4.38 -13.52 -13.67
C THR A 47 -3.22 -12.93 -14.47
N GLU A 48 -3.42 -11.74 -15.06
CA GLU A 48 -2.36 -11.04 -15.78
C GLU A 48 -1.22 -10.61 -14.85
N LEU A 49 -1.52 -10.07 -13.67
CA LEU A 49 -0.51 -9.71 -12.67
C LEU A 49 0.30 -10.94 -12.22
N LEU A 50 -0.37 -12.05 -11.91
CA LEU A 50 0.31 -13.29 -11.56
C LEU A 50 1.15 -13.83 -12.73
N SER A 51 0.74 -13.61 -13.98
CA SER A 51 1.56 -14.00 -15.14
C SER A 51 2.88 -13.22 -15.21
N VAL A 52 2.88 -11.94 -14.80
CA VAL A 52 4.10 -11.13 -14.71
C VAL A 52 5.04 -11.65 -13.61
N PHE A 53 4.49 -12.20 -12.53
CA PHE A 53 5.28 -12.83 -11.46
C PHE A 53 5.76 -14.24 -11.80
N ARG A 54 4.99 -15.00 -12.60
CA ARG A 54 5.19 -16.43 -12.84
C ARG A 54 6.53 -16.79 -13.47
N ASP A 55 7.12 -15.87 -14.22
CA ASP A 55 8.44 -16.09 -14.83
C ASP A 55 9.53 -16.35 -13.78
N HIS A 56 9.34 -15.90 -12.53
CA HIS A 56 10.37 -15.95 -11.49
C HIS A 56 9.88 -16.44 -10.12
N TYR A 57 8.57 -16.45 -9.87
CA TYR A 57 7.99 -16.66 -8.53
C TYR A 57 7.01 -17.82 -8.49
N GLY A 58 6.86 -18.45 -7.32
CA GLY A 58 5.74 -19.34 -7.06
C GLY A 58 4.45 -18.53 -7.02
N THR A 59 3.45 -18.85 -7.86
CA THR A 59 2.18 -18.11 -7.92
C THR A 59 1.01 -19.05 -7.67
N SER A 60 0.02 -18.58 -6.91
CA SER A 60 -1.22 -19.30 -6.63
C SER A 60 -2.40 -18.33 -6.52
N THR A 61 -3.62 -18.85 -6.67
CA THR A 61 -4.87 -18.11 -6.50
C THR A 61 -5.78 -18.78 -5.49
N PHE A 62 -6.59 -18.01 -4.79
CA PHE A 62 -7.62 -18.52 -3.91
C PHE A 62 -8.93 -17.73 -4.03
N THR A 63 -10.03 -18.43 -4.24
CA THR A 63 -11.37 -17.83 -4.24
C THR A 63 -12.01 -18.01 -2.86
N ILE A 64 -12.28 -16.90 -2.18
CA ILE A 64 -12.97 -16.90 -0.89
C ILE A 64 -14.42 -17.38 -1.11
N PRO A 65 -14.85 -18.44 -0.41
CA PRO A 65 -16.18 -19.01 -0.60
C PRO A 65 -17.28 -18.06 -0.11
N VAL A 66 -18.44 -18.14 -0.74
CA VAL A 66 -19.63 -17.35 -0.39
C VAL A 66 -20.73 -18.28 0.08
N ASN A 67 -21.48 -17.84 1.09
CA ASN A 67 -22.30 -18.72 1.91
C ASN A 67 -23.72 -19.08 1.37
N PRO A 68 -23.94 -19.25 0.06
CA PRO A 68 -24.95 -20.24 -0.34
C PRO A 68 -24.33 -21.47 -1.02
N VAL A 69 -23.04 -21.46 -1.40
CA VAL A 69 -22.42 -22.60 -2.08
C VAL A 69 -22.02 -23.71 -1.09
N ASN A 70 -21.65 -23.34 0.14
CA ASN A 70 -21.42 -24.29 1.23
C ASN A 70 -21.83 -23.65 2.58
N PRO A 71 -23.09 -23.84 3.03
CA PRO A 71 -23.66 -23.19 4.21
C PRO A 71 -22.89 -23.39 5.53
N ASN A 72 -21.97 -24.37 5.56
CA ASN A 72 -21.12 -24.69 6.72
C ASN A 72 -19.71 -24.10 6.63
N THR A 73 -19.40 -23.32 5.59
CA THR A 73 -18.06 -22.75 5.40
C THR A 73 -18.06 -21.28 5.79
N ASP A 74 -17.44 -21.00 6.94
CA ASP A 74 -17.11 -19.64 7.33
C ASP A 74 -16.02 -19.09 6.39
N PRO A 75 -16.28 -18.01 5.62
CA PRO A 75 -15.32 -17.42 4.70
C PRO A 75 -14.07 -16.89 5.41
N HIS A 76 -14.21 -16.42 6.66
CA HIS A 76 -13.07 -15.97 7.46
C HIS A 76 -12.13 -17.14 7.75
N LEU A 77 -12.67 -18.23 8.27
CA LEU A 77 -11.91 -19.44 8.56
C LEU A 77 -11.32 -20.09 7.30
N ALA A 78 -12.06 -20.08 6.19
CA ALA A 78 -11.60 -20.60 4.92
C ALA A 78 -10.38 -19.82 4.39
N LEU A 79 -10.47 -18.48 4.36
CA LEU A 79 -9.35 -17.63 3.96
C LEU A 79 -8.18 -17.78 4.93
N PHE A 80 -8.44 -17.71 6.23
CA PHE A 80 -7.40 -17.85 7.26
C PHE A 80 -6.61 -19.15 7.08
N ARG A 81 -7.29 -20.30 6.99
CA ARG A 81 -6.64 -21.61 6.80
C ARG A 81 -5.82 -21.65 5.51
N HIS A 82 -6.36 -21.12 4.41
CA HIS A 82 -5.66 -21.16 3.14
C HIS A 82 -4.39 -20.31 3.17
N LEU A 83 -4.47 -19.09 3.71
CA LEU A 83 -3.31 -18.22 3.83
C LEU A 83 -2.28 -18.75 4.84
N MET A 84 -2.70 -19.39 5.92
CA MET A 84 -1.78 -20.07 6.85
C MET A 84 -1.04 -21.22 6.17
N ASN A 85 -1.76 -22.10 5.45
CA ASN A 85 -1.13 -23.21 4.72
C ASN A 85 -0.13 -22.69 3.68
N HIS A 86 -0.49 -21.62 2.95
CA HIS A 86 0.44 -20.97 2.02
C HIS A 86 1.68 -20.42 2.76
N ALA A 87 1.48 -19.79 3.92
CA ALA A 87 2.57 -19.26 4.72
C ALA A 87 3.48 -20.36 5.28
N ASP A 88 2.93 -21.50 5.69
CA ASP A 88 3.66 -22.70 6.13
C ASP A 88 4.57 -23.24 5.01
N GLU A 89 4.02 -23.39 3.81
CA GLU A 89 4.74 -23.91 2.64
C GLU A 89 5.86 -22.96 2.16
N SER A 90 5.72 -21.66 2.42
CA SER A 90 6.63 -20.62 1.96
C SER A 90 7.44 -19.95 3.07
N ALA A 91 7.37 -20.44 4.31
CA ALA A 91 8.07 -19.85 5.44
C ALA A 91 9.59 -19.97 5.28
N GLY A 92 10.31 -18.88 5.52
CA GLY A 92 11.77 -18.92 5.55
C GLY A 92 12.42 -17.54 5.59
N PRO A 93 13.57 -17.38 6.26
CA PRO A 93 14.23 -16.08 6.40
C PRO A 93 14.65 -15.45 5.06
N ASN A 94 14.78 -16.25 3.99
CA ASN A 94 15.13 -15.78 2.66
C ASN A 94 13.95 -15.89 1.67
N THR A 95 12.72 -16.00 2.15
CA THR A 95 11.52 -16.07 1.30
C THR A 95 10.68 -14.83 1.47
N LEU A 96 10.43 -14.12 0.37
CA LEU A 96 9.45 -13.06 0.32
C LEU A 96 8.07 -13.66 0.06
N ARG A 97 7.09 -13.27 0.86
CA ARG A 97 5.68 -13.62 0.62
C ARG A 97 4.91 -12.38 0.22
N ILE A 98 4.23 -12.46 -0.92
CA ILE A 98 3.40 -11.39 -1.47
C ILE A 98 1.95 -11.85 -1.43
N TYR A 99 1.12 -11.10 -0.71
CA TYR A 99 -0.31 -11.32 -0.63
C TYR A 99 -1.01 -10.26 -1.48
N VAL A 100 -1.71 -10.71 -2.52
CA VAL A 100 -2.44 -9.84 -3.45
C VAL A 100 -3.93 -9.96 -3.17
N TYR A 101 -4.60 -8.84 -2.91
CA TYR A 101 -6.05 -8.78 -2.78
C TYR A 101 -6.63 -7.80 -3.80
N SER A 102 -7.72 -8.19 -4.44
CA SER A 102 -8.48 -7.32 -5.34
C SER A 102 -9.96 -7.57 -5.13
N ALA A 103 -10.68 -6.56 -4.64
CA ALA A 103 -12.14 -6.50 -4.52
C ALA A 103 -12.52 -5.25 -3.68
N HIS A 104 -13.75 -5.18 -3.20
CA HIS A 104 -14.19 -4.13 -2.26
C HIS A 104 -13.56 -4.32 -0.88
N SER A 105 -13.46 -3.23 -0.14
CA SER A 105 -13.19 -3.25 1.29
C SER A 105 -13.92 -2.10 1.96
N HIS A 106 -14.16 -2.24 3.26
CA HIS A 106 -14.86 -1.26 4.06
C HIS A 106 -14.27 -1.24 5.47
N ASP A 107 -14.12 -0.04 6.04
CA ASP A 107 -13.74 0.18 7.43
C ASP A 107 -14.95 0.80 8.14
N PRO A 108 -15.79 -0.01 8.81
CA PRO A 108 -16.93 0.51 9.51
C PRO A 108 -16.44 1.45 10.63
N GLU A 109 -16.95 2.68 10.58
CA GLU A 109 -16.65 3.79 11.50
C GLU A 109 -15.35 4.57 11.24
N MET A 110 -14.49 4.19 10.28
CA MET A 110 -13.21 4.88 9.98
C MET A 110 -12.34 5.12 11.23
N ARG A 111 -12.47 4.24 12.22
CA ARG A 111 -11.90 4.44 13.55
C ARG A 111 -10.62 3.66 13.77
N GLY A 112 -10.10 2.99 12.74
CA GLY A 112 -8.97 2.11 12.99
C GLY A 112 -9.38 0.90 13.84
N ARG A 113 -10.63 0.41 13.78
CA ARG A 113 -11.13 -0.72 14.61
C ARG A 113 -11.33 -2.05 13.89
N SER A 114 -11.62 -2.01 12.60
CA SER A 114 -11.65 -3.19 11.74
C SER A 114 -11.46 -2.79 10.29
N TRP A 115 -10.84 -3.64 9.49
CA TRP A 115 -10.80 -3.46 8.04
C TRP A 115 -11.32 -4.71 7.36
N ASN A 116 -12.51 -4.58 6.77
CA ASN A 116 -13.28 -5.69 6.24
C ASN A 116 -13.09 -5.79 4.72
N LEU A 117 -12.69 -6.97 4.27
CA LEU A 117 -12.64 -7.35 2.86
C LEU A 117 -14.01 -7.92 2.46
N THR A 118 -14.53 -7.53 1.29
CA THR A 118 -15.83 -8.01 0.78
C THR A 118 -15.84 -8.09 -0.75
N GLY A 119 -16.61 -9.03 -1.31
CA GLY A 119 -16.75 -9.20 -2.76
C GLY A 119 -17.73 -8.22 -3.41
N THR A 120 -18.61 -7.62 -2.61
CA THR A 120 -19.64 -6.69 -3.09
C THR A 120 -20.04 -5.72 -1.98
N LEU A 121 -20.71 -4.62 -2.36
CA LEU A 121 -21.22 -3.61 -1.45
C LEU A 121 -22.63 -3.93 -0.92
N ASP A 122 -23.15 -5.14 -1.18
CA ASP A 122 -24.39 -5.63 -0.55
C ASP A 122 -24.21 -5.68 0.98
N PRO A 123 -25.08 -5.02 1.76
CA PRO A 123 -25.02 -5.04 3.23
C PRO A 123 -25.08 -6.44 3.85
N ASN A 124 -25.63 -7.43 3.14
CA ASN A 124 -25.71 -8.82 3.61
C ASN A 124 -24.56 -9.69 3.10
N ALA A 125 -23.62 -9.12 2.34
CA ALA A 125 -22.47 -9.87 1.86
C ALA A 125 -21.61 -10.35 3.03
N PRO A 126 -21.02 -11.55 2.93
CA PRO A 126 -20.01 -11.97 3.87
C PRO A 126 -18.81 -11.02 3.83
N VAL A 127 -18.21 -10.80 4.99
CA VAL A 127 -17.02 -9.97 5.16
C VAL A 127 -15.93 -10.74 5.90
N VAL A 128 -14.68 -10.38 5.64
CA VAL A 128 -13.52 -10.88 6.38
C VAL A 128 -12.76 -9.71 6.97
N ASN A 129 -12.67 -9.66 8.30
CA ASN A 129 -11.80 -8.69 8.96
C ASN A 129 -10.33 -9.10 8.78
N TRP A 130 -9.62 -8.37 7.91
CA TRP A 130 -8.22 -8.59 7.59
C TRP A 130 -7.32 -8.48 8.82
N TRP A 131 -7.70 -7.61 9.78
CA TRP A 131 -6.90 -7.38 10.98
C TRP A 131 -6.77 -8.55 11.93
N ILE A 132 -7.65 -9.53 11.79
CA ILE A 132 -7.56 -10.78 12.54
C ILE A 132 -6.54 -11.72 11.87
N ILE A 133 -6.35 -11.64 10.55
CA ILE A 133 -5.56 -12.60 9.78
C ILE A 133 -4.09 -12.20 9.73
N TRP A 134 -3.79 -10.94 9.40
CA TRP A 134 -2.42 -10.52 9.12
C TRP A 134 -1.41 -10.74 10.27
N PRO A 135 -1.75 -10.61 11.58
CA PRO A 135 -0.77 -10.82 12.65
C PRO A 135 -0.15 -12.23 12.61
N TYR A 136 -0.93 -13.21 12.18
CA TYR A 136 -0.47 -14.59 12.05
C TYR A 136 0.45 -14.76 10.84
N LEU A 137 0.14 -14.12 9.71
CA LEU A 137 1.00 -14.17 8.51
C LEU A 137 2.39 -13.59 8.79
N GLU A 138 2.47 -12.54 9.61
CA GLU A 138 3.73 -11.89 9.95
C GLU A 138 4.55 -12.60 11.03
N SER A 139 3.92 -13.52 11.78
CA SER A 139 4.62 -14.32 12.79
C SER A 139 5.65 -15.28 12.18
N TYR A 140 5.48 -15.62 10.90
CA TYR A 140 6.38 -16.51 10.20
C TYR A 140 7.68 -15.81 9.74
N PRO A 141 8.83 -16.51 9.71
CA PRO A 141 10.09 -15.96 9.22
C PRO A 141 10.05 -15.50 7.76
N GLY A 142 10.71 -14.38 7.48
CA GLY A 142 10.88 -13.83 6.13
C GLY A 142 10.08 -12.54 5.88
N PRO A 143 10.48 -11.72 4.88
CA PRO A 143 9.75 -10.51 4.54
C PRO A 143 8.34 -10.80 4.00
N VAL A 144 7.42 -9.88 4.27
CA VAL A 144 6.04 -9.91 3.79
C VAL A 144 5.74 -8.62 3.05
N CYS A 145 5.07 -8.74 1.92
CA CYS A 145 4.56 -7.63 1.12
C CYS A 145 3.05 -7.83 0.88
N TYR A 146 2.29 -6.75 0.95
CA TYR A 146 0.87 -6.73 0.62
C TYR A 146 0.64 -5.84 -0.60
N ILE A 147 -0.13 -6.33 -1.58
CA ILE A 147 -0.53 -5.58 -2.78
C ILE A 147 -2.06 -5.58 -2.85
N PHE A 148 -2.70 -4.50 -2.43
CA PHE A 148 -4.16 -4.47 -2.23
C PHE A 148 -4.83 -3.43 -3.15
N ASP A 149 -5.54 -3.90 -4.17
CA ASP A 149 -6.36 -3.09 -5.06
C ASP A 149 -7.80 -3.02 -4.54
N THR A 150 -8.06 -2.03 -3.69
CA THR A 150 -9.37 -1.89 -3.03
C THR A 150 -9.67 -0.45 -2.62
N CYS A 151 -10.96 -0.08 -2.60
CA CYS A 151 -11.51 1.26 -2.33
C CYS A 151 -11.37 1.76 -0.87
N SER A 152 -10.55 1.11 -0.05
CA SER A 152 -10.17 1.56 1.29
C SER A 152 -8.81 0.99 1.69
N ALA A 153 -7.87 0.83 0.74
CA ALA A 153 -6.56 0.22 1.05
C ALA A 153 -5.76 1.03 2.07
N VAL A 154 -6.00 2.34 2.20
CA VAL A 154 -5.39 3.18 3.23
C VAL A 154 -5.80 2.76 4.64
N SER A 155 -7.01 2.20 4.82
CA SER A 155 -7.43 1.66 6.12
C SER A 155 -6.52 0.51 6.59
N ALA A 156 -5.84 -0.19 5.68
CA ALA A 156 -4.87 -1.22 6.03
C ALA A 156 -3.71 -0.71 6.89
N VAL A 157 -3.39 0.58 6.78
CA VAL A 157 -2.17 1.19 7.33
C VAL A 157 -2.46 2.18 8.47
N PHE A 158 -3.64 2.11 9.08
CA PHE A 158 -3.96 2.87 10.29
C PHE A 158 -3.17 2.37 11.53
N GLU A 159 -3.11 3.24 12.55
CA GLU A 159 -2.53 3.00 13.89
C GLU A 159 -1.16 2.31 13.94
N SER A 160 -0.08 3.08 13.98
CA SER A 160 1.28 2.57 14.28
C SER A 160 1.71 1.38 13.41
N TYR A 161 1.31 1.38 12.14
CA TYR A 161 1.69 0.36 11.15
C TYR A 161 3.21 0.12 11.19
N ASN A 162 3.61 -1.07 11.66
CA ASN A 162 5.01 -1.50 11.75
C ASN A 162 5.19 -2.87 11.06
N TRP A 163 4.27 -3.15 10.14
CA TRP A 163 4.03 -4.46 9.54
C TRP A 163 4.87 -4.63 8.26
N GLY A 164 4.54 -5.62 7.44
CA GLY A 164 5.15 -5.85 6.12
C GLY A 164 5.10 -4.63 5.19
N GLU A 165 5.84 -4.67 4.09
CA GLU A 165 5.75 -3.58 3.11
C GLU A 165 4.36 -3.60 2.43
N PHE A 166 3.75 -2.43 2.20
CA PHE A 166 2.39 -2.35 1.69
C PHE A 166 2.33 -1.47 0.45
N LEU A 167 1.72 -1.98 -0.62
CA LEU A 167 1.37 -1.24 -1.81
C LEU A 167 -0.14 -1.37 -2.01
N GLY A 168 -0.85 -0.27 -2.27
CA GLY A 168 -2.29 -0.38 -2.50
C GLY A 168 -2.91 0.79 -3.24
N ALA A 169 -4.14 0.60 -3.69
CA ALA A 169 -4.94 1.63 -4.33
C ALA A 169 -5.51 2.60 -3.27
N SER A 170 -5.12 3.88 -3.26
CA SER A 170 -5.77 4.89 -2.41
C SER A 170 -6.90 5.59 -3.14
N GLY A 171 -8.05 4.94 -3.14
CA GLY A 171 -9.32 5.55 -3.52
C GLY A 171 -10.24 5.32 -2.35
N TRP A 172 -10.92 6.34 -1.87
CA TRP A 172 -12.06 6.20 -0.97
C TRP A 172 -13.31 6.64 -1.72
N ASP A 173 -14.37 5.83 -1.63
CA ASP A 173 -15.73 6.15 -2.07
C ASP A 173 -15.89 6.55 -3.55
N THR A 174 -14.92 6.23 -4.39
CA THR A 174 -15.13 6.25 -5.83
C THR A 174 -15.92 4.99 -6.20
N ASN A 175 -17.25 5.11 -6.20
CA ASN A 175 -18.21 4.21 -6.88
C ASN A 175 -17.96 4.11 -8.39
N VAL A 176 -16.74 4.34 -8.84
CA VAL A 176 -16.33 4.23 -10.24
C VAL A 176 -16.00 2.75 -10.41
N PRO A 177 -16.77 2.01 -11.23
CA PRO A 177 -16.36 0.68 -11.65
C PRO A 177 -14.96 0.85 -12.19
N ALA A 178 -13.96 0.24 -11.55
CA ALA A 178 -12.60 0.34 -12.04
C ALA A 178 -12.61 -0.28 -13.43
N ALA A 179 -12.70 0.57 -14.46
CA ALA A 179 -12.53 0.12 -15.82
C ALA A 179 -11.19 -0.62 -15.83
N HIS A 180 -11.15 -1.81 -16.40
CA HIS A 180 -9.96 -2.67 -16.45
C HIS A 180 -8.68 -1.95 -16.91
N ASN A 181 -8.82 -0.79 -17.55
CA ASN A 181 -7.76 0.04 -18.08
C ASN A 181 -7.29 1.18 -17.16
N THR A 182 -8.01 1.48 -16.06
CA THR A 182 -7.71 2.59 -15.14
C THR A 182 -7.53 2.15 -13.69
N SER A 183 -7.50 0.84 -13.42
CA SER A 183 -7.27 0.28 -12.09
C SER A 183 -5.81 0.38 -11.65
N PHE A 184 -5.57 0.33 -10.35
CA PHE A 184 -4.22 0.28 -9.78
C PHE A 184 -3.48 -0.98 -10.27
N THR A 185 -4.15 -2.13 -10.31
CA THR A 185 -3.55 -3.39 -10.79
C THR A 185 -3.07 -3.27 -12.24
N ARG A 186 -3.85 -2.66 -13.14
CA ARG A 186 -3.42 -2.44 -14.52
C ARG A 186 -2.16 -1.57 -14.61
N ALA A 187 -2.12 -0.50 -13.83
CA ALA A 187 -0.97 0.38 -13.78
C ALA A 187 0.28 -0.34 -13.26
N LEU A 188 0.12 -1.11 -12.19
CA LEU A 188 1.19 -1.93 -11.61
C LEU A 188 1.71 -2.95 -12.63
N ILE A 189 0.82 -3.65 -13.34
CA ILE A 189 1.19 -4.59 -14.41
C ILE A 189 2.06 -3.89 -15.46
N ASN A 190 1.64 -2.72 -15.94
CA ASN A 190 2.37 -1.98 -16.96
C ASN A 190 3.76 -1.57 -16.44
N THR A 191 3.83 -1.00 -15.24
CA THR A 191 5.09 -0.63 -14.60
C THR A 191 6.03 -1.84 -14.43
N LEU A 192 5.53 -2.98 -13.97
CA LEU A 192 6.32 -4.20 -13.81
C LEU A 192 6.81 -4.78 -15.15
N LYS A 193 5.98 -4.70 -16.20
CA LYS A 193 6.37 -5.10 -17.57
C LYS A 193 7.44 -4.17 -18.14
N ASP A 194 7.33 -2.87 -17.91
CA ASP A 194 8.31 -1.88 -18.35
C ASP A 194 9.64 -1.96 -17.58
N MET A 195 9.60 -2.53 -16.38
CA MET A 195 10.75 -2.83 -15.51
C MET A 195 11.29 -4.26 -15.71
N ARG A 196 10.75 -5.02 -16.67
CA ARG A 196 11.10 -6.45 -16.81
C ARG A 196 12.61 -6.62 -17.01
N GLY A 197 13.20 -7.50 -16.22
CA GLY A 197 14.65 -7.76 -16.21
C GLY A 197 15.45 -6.86 -15.25
N GLU A 198 14.80 -5.92 -14.57
CA GLU A 198 15.40 -5.13 -13.49
C GLU A 198 15.09 -5.76 -12.12
N ASN A 199 16.06 -5.72 -11.20
CA ASN A 199 15.83 -5.99 -9.77
C ASN A 199 15.63 -4.67 -9.07
N SER A 200 14.39 -4.38 -8.67
CA SER A 200 14.03 -3.09 -8.13
C SER A 200 13.37 -3.23 -6.75
N PRO A 201 13.79 -2.42 -5.76
CA PRO A 201 13.03 -2.26 -4.53
C PRO A 201 11.58 -1.84 -4.82
N LEU A 202 10.64 -2.24 -3.98
CA LEU A 202 9.23 -1.90 -4.12
C LEU A 202 9.02 -0.38 -4.09
N ALA A 203 9.84 0.34 -3.32
CA ALA A 203 9.88 1.81 -3.36
C ALA A 203 10.21 2.38 -4.75
N THR A 204 11.07 1.72 -5.53
CA THR A 204 11.41 2.10 -6.91
C THR A 204 10.26 1.76 -7.86
N VAL A 205 9.64 0.58 -7.70
CA VAL A 205 8.42 0.20 -8.44
C VAL A 205 7.33 1.23 -8.21
N TYR A 206 7.08 1.61 -6.95
CA TYR A 206 6.14 2.65 -6.58
C TYR A 206 6.49 4.01 -7.21
N SER A 207 7.76 4.41 -7.16
CA SER A 207 8.19 5.69 -7.75
C SER A 207 7.91 5.75 -9.25
N ARG A 208 8.16 4.65 -9.97
CA ARG A 208 7.87 4.54 -11.41
C ARG A 208 6.37 4.50 -11.67
N LEU A 209 5.63 3.73 -10.87
CA LEU A 209 4.17 3.71 -10.89
C LEU A 209 3.58 5.12 -10.75
N ILE A 210 3.99 5.91 -9.75
CA ILE A 210 3.53 7.29 -9.54
C ILE A 210 3.96 8.23 -10.67
N HIS A 211 5.13 8.02 -11.27
CA HIS A 211 5.56 8.79 -12.43
C HIS A 211 4.64 8.54 -13.63
N ASP A 212 4.31 7.27 -13.87
CA ASP A 212 3.49 6.86 -15.01
C ASP A 212 2.00 7.17 -14.77
N THR A 213 1.53 7.17 -13.50
CA THR A 213 0.15 7.54 -13.16
C THR A 213 -0.20 8.98 -13.53
N ARG A 214 0.79 9.89 -13.53
CA ARG A 214 0.62 11.27 -14.01
C ARG A 214 0.32 11.34 -15.50
N SER A 215 0.76 10.35 -16.26
CA SER A 215 0.53 10.23 -17.70
C SER A 215 -0.68 9.34 -18.04
N ALA A 216 -1.02 8.37 -17.18
CA ALA A 216 -1.90 7.25 -17.49
C ALA A 216 -3.38 7.39 -17.07
N ARG A 217 -3.84 8.54 -16.55
CA ARG A 217 -5.26 8.74 -16.12
C ARG A 217 -5.80 7.64 -15.18
N ILE A 218 -4.99 7.15 -14.26
CA ILE A 218 -5.45 6.15 -13.28
C ILE A 218 -6.45 6.83 -12.34
N ALA A 219 -7.54 6.13 -12.04
CA ALA A 219 -8.66 6.69 -11.28
C ALA A 219 -8.33 6.93 -9.79
N VAL A 220 -7.18 6.41 -9.34
CA VAL A 220 -6.84 6.24 -7.93
C VAL A 220 -5.34 6.50 -7.73
N PHE A 221 -4.95 7.20 -6.66
CA PHE A 221 -3.53 7.41 -6.36
C PHE A 221 -2.98 6.17 -5.63
N PRO A 222 -1.87 5.56 -6.04
CA PRO A 222 -1.27 4.47 -5.26
C PRO A 222 -0.71 4.95 -3.91
N ILE A 223 -0.67 4.09 -2.90
CA ILE A 223 0.06 4.28 -1.65
C ILE A 223 1.15 3.24 -1.50
N ASN A 224 2.28 3.63 -0.91
CA ASN A 224 3.35 2.76 -0.49
C ASN A 224 3.70 3.04 0.97
N VAL A 225 3.74 2.01 1.81
CA VAL A 225 4.20 2.08 3.20
C VAL A 225 5.38 1.13 3.37
N SER A 226 6.54 1.72 3.60
CA SER A 226 7.76 0.97 3.88
C SER A 226 7.80 0.50 5.32
N LYS A 227 8.28 -0.72 5.54
CA LYS A 227 8.50 -1.25 6.88
C LYS A 227 9.63 -0.47 7.58
N PRO A 228 9.40 0.07 8.80
CA PRO A 228 10.42 0.85 9.49
C PRO A 228 11.69 0.04 9.74
N ARG A 229 12.86 0.66 9.49
CA ARG A 229 14.19 0.12 9.80
C ARG A 229 14.56 -1.18 9.06
N THR A 230 13.87 -1.51 7.98
CA THR A 230 14.24 -2.62 7.09
C THR A 230 14.43 -2.12 5.66
N GLU A 231 15.27 -2.80 4.89
CA GLU A 231 15.39 -2.54 3.44
C GLU A 231 14.06 -2.84 2.75
N SER A 232 13.72 -2.05 1.72
CA SER A 232 12.54 -2.29 0.88
C SER A 232 12.71 -3.61 0.14
N VAL A 233 11.63 -4.37 0.09
CA VAL A 233 11.52 -5.65 -0.61
C VAL A 233 11.86 -5.46 -2.07
N THR A 234 12.71 -6.33 -2.62
CA THR A 234 13.08 -6.29 -4.04
C THR A 234 12.17 -7.18 -4.87
N ILE A 235 11.54 -6.62 -5.90
CA ILE A 235 10.80 -7.32 -6.94
C ILE A 235 11.64 -7.30 -8.22
N GLY A 236 11.85 -8.46 -8.83
CA GLY A 236 12.57 -8.65 -10.08
C GLY A 236 13.16 -10.06 -10.21
N ASN A 237 13.90 -10.28 -11.29
CA ASN A 237 14.63 -11.53 -11.51
C ASN A 237 15.82 -11.66 -10.53
N GLN A 238 15.61 -12.38 -9.42
CA GLN A 238 16.57 -12.55 -8.34
C GLN A 238 17.93 -13.16 -8.76
N ASP A 239 18.03 -13.79 -9.94
CA ASP A 239 19.25 -14.41 -10.45
C ASP A 239 20.18 -13.45 -11.21
N LEU A 240 19.68 -12.28 -11.63
CA LEU A 240 20.52 -11.26 -12.26
C LEU A 240 21.26 -10.44 -11.19
N PRO A 241 22.59 -10.23 -11.31
CA PRO A 241 23.28 -9.24 -10.50
C PRO A 241 22.56 -7.91 -10.74
N GLY A 242 21.97 -7.34 -9.69
CA GLY A 242 21.27 -6.07 -9.80
C GLY A 242 22.19 -5.06 -10.45
N ARG A 243 21.84 -4.59 -11.66
CA ARG A 243 22.35 -3.30 -12.10
C ARG A 243 21.82 -2.34 -11.05
N LEU A 244 22.72 -1.84 -10.21
CA LEU A 244 22.47 -0.62 -9.47
C LEU A 244 22.13 0.41 -10.53
N ALA A 245 20.84 0.62 -10.77
CA ALA A 245 20.37 1.74 -11.54
C ALA A 245 20.80 2.95 -10.72
N GLN A 246 21.93 3.54 -11.07
CA GLN A 246 22.19 4.94 -10.84
C GLN A 246 21.21 5.71 -11.72
N ALA A 247 19.92 5.59 -11.40
CA ALA A 247 18.98 6.61 -11.76
C ALA A 247 19.49 7.85 -11.03
N ALA A 248 19.84 8.88 -11.79
CA ALA A 248 20.09 10.20 -11.24
C ALA A 248 18.77 10.68 -10.62
N ILE A 249 18.55 10.32 -9.36
CA ILE A 249 17.42 10.80 -8.58
C ILE A 249 17.69 12.28 -8.35
N ARG A 250 17.06 13.14 -9.14
CA ARG A 250 16.75 14.49 -8.66
C ARG A 250 15.73 14.29 -7.55
N ASN A 251 16.22 14.27 -6.33
CA ASN A 251 15.46 14.08 -5.09
C ASN A 251 14.39 15.18 -4.96
N HIS A 252 13.19 14.94 -5.48
CA HIS A 252 12.00 15.62 -5.00
C HIS A 252 11.33 14.70 -4.00
N ILE A 253 11.86 14.67 -2.78
CA ILE A 253 11.25 13.94 -1.68
C ILE A 253 9.87 14.56 -1.45
N ARG A 254 8.81 13.76 -1.52
CA ARG A 254 7.47 14.19 -1.12
C ARG A 254 7.10 13.50 0.17
N VAL A 255 6.72 14.29 1.17
CA VAL A 255 6.20 13.79 2.45
C VAL A 255 4.69 13.80 2.40
N LEU A 256 4.09 12.67 2.75
CA LEU A 256 2.66 12.53 2.89
C LEU A 256 2.26 12.92 4.32
N LEU A 257 1.31 13.85 4.45
CA LEU A 257 0.83 14.36 5.73
C LEU A 257 -0.67 14.10 5.83
N GLY A 258 -1.06 13.35 6.85
CA GLY A 258 -2.44 13.23 7.27
C GLY A 258 -2.76 14.28 8.33
N VAL A 259 -3.74 15.13 8.07
CA VAL A 259 -4.16 16.21 8.98
C VAL A 259 -5.59 15.93 9.42
N ASN A 260 -5.81 15.89 10.75
CA ASN A 260 -7.14 15.82 11.33
C ASN A 260 -7.60 17.24 11.69
N ILE A 261 -8.79 17.64 11.24
CA ILE A 261 -9.34 18.99 11.40
C ILE A 261 -10.38 18.98 12.53
N ASP A 262 -10.07 19.60 13.66
CA ASP A 262 -10.92 19.56 14.86
C ASP A 262 -12.33 20.16 14.67
N SER A 263 -12.59 20.91 13.60
CA SER A 263 -13.87 21.60 13.36
C SER A 263 -14.72 20.93 12.25
N ILE A 264 -15.40 19.84 12.63
CA ILE A 264 -16.35 19.09 11.79
C ILE A 264 -17.54 19.95 11.29
N ASN A 265 -17.78 21.12 11.91
CA ASN A 265 -18.91 22.00 11.59
C ASN A 265 -18.65 23.00 10.45
N ASP A 266 -17.43 23.06 9.89
CA ASP A 266 -17.17 23.89 8.72
C ASP A 266 -17.33 23.07 7.44
N PRO A 267 -18.40 23.23 6.65
CA PRO A 267 -18.61 22.48 5.42
C PRO A 267 -17.50 22.72 4.38
N ARG A 268 -16.71 23.79 4.50
CA ARG A 268 -15.55 24.06 3.64
C ARG A 268 -14.39 23.09 3.91
N ALA A 269 -14.29 22.52 5.11
CA ALA A 269 -13.27 21.54 5.45
C ALA A 269 -13.37 20.25 4.62
N LEU A 270 -14.56 19.97 4.05
CA LEU A 270 -14.82 18.84 3.18
C LEU A 270 -14.78 19.20 1.68
N ASP A 271 -14.50 20.47 1.33
CA ASP A 271 -14.45 20.92 -0.06
C ASP A 271 -13.01 20.88 -0.62
N ILE A 272 -12.80 20.05 -1.63
CA ILE A 272 -11.52 19.96 -2.33
C ILE A 272 -11.07 21.26 -2.99
N ASN A 273 -12.01 22.09 -3.42
CA ASN A 273 -11.69 23.36 -4.04
C ASN A 273 -11.20 24.36 -3.00
N PHE A 274 -11.75 24.34 -1.79
CA PHE A 274 -11.25 25.12 -0.66
C PHE A 274 -9.77 24.80 -0.38
N TRP A 275 -9.42 23.52 -0.22
CA TRP A 275 -8.04 23.13 0.07
C TRP A 275 -7.06 23.38 -1.09
N LYS A 276 -7.52 23.25 -2.33
CA LYS A 276 -6.73 23.62 -3.52
C LYS A 276 -6.48 25.12 -3.61
N GLN A 277 -7.42 25.94 -3.14
CA GLN A 277 -7.26 27.40 -3.08
C GLN A 277 -6.42 27.85 -1.88
N TRP A 278 -6.46 27.08 -0.78
CA TRP A 278 -5.67 27.35 0.42
C TRP A 278 -4.19 26.97 0.25
N SER A 279 -3.89 25.87 -0.45
CA SER A 279 -2.51 25.34 -0.53
C SER A 279 -1.43 26.35 -1.02
N PRO A 280 -1.71 27.27 -1.96
CA PRO A 280 -0.75 28.30 -2.36
C PRO A 280 -0.56 29.43 -1.34
N GLN A 281 -1.42 29.51 -0.32
CA GLN A 281 -1.45 30.57 0.68
C GLN A 281 -0.61 30.24 1.93
N VAL A 282 -0.04 29.03 2.00
CA VAL A 282 0.74 28.58 3.15
C VAL A 282 2.08 29.33 3.21
N PRO A 283 2.32 30.15 4.26
CA PRO A 283 3.55 30.94 4.35
C PRO A 283 4.79 30.03 4.41
N GLY A 284 5.82 30.39 3.64
CA GLY A 284 7.10 29.68 3.65
C GLY A 284 7.12 28.38 2.81
N VAL A 285 6.04 28.09 2.07
CA VAL A 285 5.95 26.90 1.23
C VAL A 285 5.80 27.30 -0.24
N GLN A 286 6.60 26.71 -1.13
CA GLN A 286 6.58 27.10 -2.56
C GLN A 286 5.22 26.78 -3.20
N PRO A 287 4.66 27.67 -4.06
CA PRO A 287 3.43 27.38 -4.79
C PRO A 287 3.54 26.07 -5.59
N GLY A 288 2.57 25.16 -5.42
CA GLY A 288 2.55 23.85 -6.06
C GLY A 288 3.37 22.75 -5.37
N SER A 289 4.09 23.07 -4.29
CA SER A 289 4.78 22.06 -3.48
C SER A 289 3.81 21.27 -2.58
N ILE A 290 2.70 21.88 -2.16
CA ILE A 290 1.58 21.23 -1.45
C ILE A 290 0.51 20.80 -2.46
N LYS A 291 0.22 19.50 -2.50
CA LYS A 291 -0.88 18.92 -3.27
C LYS A 291 -1.86 18.26 -2.31
N VAL A 292 -3.14 18.57 -2.47
CA VAL A 292 -4.22 17.84 -1.79
C VAL A 292 -4.37 16.50 -2.51
N GLU A 293 -4.13 15.41 -1.77
CA GLU A 293 -4.19 14.05 -2.29
C GLU A 293 -5.58 13.43 -2.08
N ALA A 294 -6.18 13.67 -0.91
CA ALA A 294 -7.52 13.17 -0.58
C ALA A 294 -8.20 14.02 0.49
N ILE A 295 -9.53 14.06 0.45
CA ILE A 295 -10.40 14.59 1.53
C ILE A 295 -11.46 13.52 1.80
N TYR A 296 -11.71 13.23 3.06
CA TYR A 296 -12.59 12.14 3.46
C TYR A 296 -13.97 12.66 3.80
N THR A 297 -14.96 12.40 2.95
CA THR A 297 -16.36 12.76 3.23
C THR A 297 -16.87 12.04 4.49
N GLY A 298 -17.30 12.80 5.49
CA GLY A 298 -17.74 12.26 6.79
C GLY A 298 -16.62 12.11 7.83
N SER A 299 -15.38 12.48 7.51
CA SER A 299 -14.25 12.51 8.43
C SER A 299 -13.54 13.87 8.36
N PRO A 300 -13.09 14.44 9.50
CA PRO A 300 -12.28 15.66 9.51
C PRO A 300 -10.87 15.49 8.93
N PHE A 301 -10.55 14.37 8.31
CA PHE A 301 -9.21 14.05 7.87
C PHE A 301 -8.95 14.60 6.44
N VAL A 302 -7.74 15.06 6.18
CA VAL A 302 -7.29 15.53 4.86
C VAL A 302 -5.85 15.06 4.64
N LEU A 303 -5.57 14.58 3.43
CA LEU A 303 -4.25 14.08 3.05
C LEU A 303 -3.57 15.05 2.09
N PHE A 304 -2.34 15.45 2.43
CA PHE A 304 -1.51 16.32 1.62
C PHE A 304 -0.21 15.61 1.24
N SER A 305 0.32 15.89 0.05
CA SER A 305 1.74 15.66 -0.23
C SER A 305 2.48 16.98 -0.32
N ILE A 306 3.61 17.09 0.38
CA ILE A 306 4.48 18.27 0.37
C ILE A 306 5.82 17.89 -0.24
N SER A 307 6.25 18.64 -1.25
CA SER A 307 7.60 18.52 -1.80
C SER A 307 8.60 19.19 -0.86
N ILE A 308 9.62 18.44 -0.46
CA ILE A 308 10.77 18.94 0.30
C ILE A 308 11.90 19.12 -0.69
N GLU A 309 12.33 20.36 -0.87
CA GLU A 309 13.63 20.68 -1.44
C GLU A 309 14.67 20.51 -0.32
N MET A 310 15.70 19.72 -0.57
CA MET A 310 16.90 19.67 0.28
C MET A 310 17.99 20.53 -0.34
#